data_AF-A0A1H6ZAJ8-F1
#
_entry.id   AF-A0A1H6ZAJ8-F1
#
_cell.length_a   1.000
_cell.length_b   1.000
_cell.length_c   1.000
_cell.angle_alpha   90.00
_cell.angle_beta   90.00
_cell.angle_gamma   90.00
#
_symmetry.space_group_name_H-M   'P 1'
#
loop_
_entity.id
_entity.type
_entity.pdbx_description
1 polymer ?
#
loop_
_entity_poly.entity_id
_entity_poly.type
_entity_poly.pdbx_seq_one_letter_code
_entity_poly.pdbx_strand_id
1 'polypeptide(L)'
;MDRGITIVAKPKAALKTAGLPIGLPDQVYATWVSSMSDILTTDNARHAAERYQFLCGFSQALIDAKILDDADYASMREKLLEAWTKTVNRVDQASESSI
;
A
#
# COMPACT_ATOMS: atom_id res chain seq x y z
N MET A 1 -3.72 -8.77 -41.82
CA MET A 1 -2.33 -8.54 -41.41
C MET A 1 -2.37 -7.99 -40.00
N ASP A 2 -2.02 -8.87 -39.07
CA ASP A 2 -2.19 -8.73 -37.63
C ASP A 2 -1.22 -7.66 -37.07
N ARG A 3 -1.74 -6.67 -36.32
CA ARG A 3 -0.92 -5.69 -35.61
C ARG A 3 -0.80 -6.16 -34.17
N GLY A 4 0.26 -6.93 -33.92
CA GLY A 4 0.62 -7.43 -32.59
C GLY A 4 0.68 -6.28 -31.59
N ILE A 5 -0.15 -6.38 -30.55
CA ILE A 5 -0.16 -5.45 -29.42
C ILE A 5 1.10 -5.75 -28.59
N THR A 6 2.08 -4.86 -28.64
CA THR A 6 3.22 -4.87 -27.71
C THR A 6 2.70 -4.55 -26.32
N ILE A 7 2.55 -5.57 -25.48
CA ILE A 7 2.27 -5.37 -24.05
C ILE A 7 3.53 -4.76 -23.43
N VAL A 8 3.51 -3.45 -23.24
CA VAL A 8 4.56 -2.72 -22.51
C VAL A 8 4.46 -3.14 -21.05
N ALA A 9 5.20 -4.17 -20.66
CA ALA A 9 5.40 -4.53 -19.27
C ALA A 9 6.08 -3.35 -18.56
N LYS A 10 5.30 -2.55 -17.84
CA LYS A 10 5.82 -1.47 -16.98
C LYS A 10 6.81 -2.05 -15.97
N PRO A 11 7.86 -1.31 -15.61
CA PRO A 11 9.03 -1.87 -14.96
C PRO A 11 8.66 -2.36 -13.55
N LYS A 12 8.86 -3.67 -13.32
CA LYS A 12 8.78 -4.35 -12.01
C LYS A 12 9.65 -3.72 -10.91
N ALA A 13 10.48 -2.73 -11.24
CA ALA A 13 11.35 -2.01 -10.32
C ALA A 13 10.59 -1.13 -9.31
N ALA A 14 9.40 -0.63 -9.64
CA ALA A 14 8.58 0.15 -8.70
C ALA A 14 7.90 -0.71 -7.61
N LEU A 15 7.96 -2.04 -7.72
CA LEU A 15 7.31 -2.95 -6.76
C LEU A 15 8.10 -3.12 -5.46
N LYS A 16 9.45 -2.99 -5.51
CA LYS A 16 10.31 -3.11 -4.33
C LYS A 16 10.06 -2.05 -3.26
N THR A 17 9.53 -0.88 -3.63
CA THR A 17 9.24 0.20 -2.69
C THR A 17 7.95 -0.01 -1.90
N ALA A 18 7.00 -0.81 -2.42
CA ALA A 18 5.68 -0.93 -1.81
C ALA A 18 5.58 -1.98 -0.70
N GLY A 19 6.56 -2.88 -0.55
CA GLY A 19 6.51 -3.91 0.49
C GLY A 19 5.79 -5.19 0.14
N LEU A 20 5.32 -5.34 -1.10
CA LEU A 20 4.66 -6.54 -1.58
C LEU A 20 5.67 -7.53 -2.21
N PRO A 21 5.51 -8.85 -2.03
CA PRO A 21 6.31 -9.86 -2.71
C PRO A 21 6.08 -9.82 -4.22
N ILE A 22 6.99 -10.43 -4.99
CA ILE A 22 6.92 -10.49 -6.45
C ILE A 22 6.01 -11.65 -6.88
N GLY A 23 5.17 -11.42 -7.89
CA GLY A 23 4.33 -12.45 -8.49
C GLY A 23 2.86 -12.43 -8.06
N LEU A 24 2.45 -11.40 -7.32
CA LEU A 24 1.05 -11.18 -6.97
C LEU A 24 0.22 -10.75 -8.19
N PRO A 25 -1.11 -10.95 -8.17
CA PRO A 25 -1.98 -10.40 -9.19
C PRO A 25 -1.87 -8.86 -9.29
N ASP A 26 -1.94 -8.32 -10.50
CA ASP A 26 -1.83 -6.87 -10.76
C ASP A 26 -2.83 -6.05 -9.94
N GLN A 27 -4.04 -6.57 -9.75
CA GLN A 27 -5.07 -5.92 -8.92
C GLN A 27 -4.62 -5.78 -7.46
N VAL A 28 -3.87 -6.75 -6.91
CA VAL A 28 -3.36 -6.69 -5.54
C VAL A 28 -2.36 -5.55 -5.39
N TYR A 29 -1.43 -5.43 -6.34
CA TYR A 29 -0.48 -4.31 -6.37
C TYR A 29 -1.19 -2.97 -6.52
N ALA A 30 -2.16 -2.88 -7.44
CA ALA A 30 -2.90 -1.64 -7.68
C ALA A 30 -3.67 -1.18 -6.43
N THR A 31 -4.39 -2.08 -5.77
CA THR A 31 -5.14 -1.80 -4.54
C THR A 31 -4.22 -1.35 -3.41
N TRP A 32 -3.11 -2.05 -3.21
CA TRP A 32 -2.13 -1.71 -2.18
C TRP A 32 -1.49 -0.33 -2.42
N VAL A 33 -0.95 -0.12 -3.61
CA VAL A 33 -0.26 1.13 -3.97
C VAL A 33 -1.21 2.31 -3.91
N SER A 34 -2.44 2.18 -4.41
CA SER A 34 -3.45 3.24 -4.33
C SER A 34 -3.76 3.61 -2.88
N SER A 35 -4.05 2.61 -2.04
CA SER A 35 -4.42 2.86 -0.64
C SER A 35 -3.24 3.39 0.17
N MET A 36 -2.02 2.95 -0.13
CA MET A 36 -0.83 3.52 0.49
C MET A 36 -0.58 4.96 0.07
N SER A 37 -0.79 5.28 -1.20
CA SER A 37 -0.71 6.66 -1.67
C SER A 37 -1.70 7.57 -0.93
N ASP A 38 -2.93 7.10 -0.71
CA ASP A 38 -3.94 7.83 0.06
C ASP A 38 -3.46 8.13 1.50
N ILE A 39 -2.87 7.14 2.19
CA ILE A 39 -2.29 7.34 3.53
C ILE A 39 -1.17 8.37 3.49
N LEU A 40 -0.24 8.27 2.54
CA LEU A 40 0.95 9.12 2.54
C LEU A 40 0.63 10.58 2.18
N THR A 41 -0.40 10.81 1.38
CA THR A 41 -0.73 12.13 0.81
C THR A 41 -1.85 12.87 1.54
N THR A 42 -2.73 12.17 2.27
CA THR A 42 -3.83 12.81 2.99
C THR A 42 -3.36 13.74 4.10
N ASP A 43 -4.05 14.86 4.29
CA ASP A 43 -3.91 15.78 5.43
C ASP A 43 -4.90 15.45 6.56
N ASN A 44 -5.70 14.40 6.40
CA ASN A 44 -6.74 14.01 7.34
C ASN A 44 -6.36 12.71 8.06
N ALA A 45 -6.09 12.82 9.37
CA ALA A 45 -5.69 11.68 10.20
C ALA A 45 -6.76 10.57 10.25
N ARG A 46 -8.05 10.93 10.22
CA ARG A 46 -9.13 9.94 10.15
C ARG A 46 -9.11 9.17 8.83
N HIS A 47 -8.91 9.87 7.71
CA HIS A 47 -8.82 9.21 6.42
C HIS A 47 -7.61 8.28 6.34
N ALA A 48 -6.46 8.69 6.88
CA ALA A 48 -5.28 7.84 7.00
C ALA A 48 -5.56 6.57 7.84
N ALA A 49 -6.29 6.70 8.94
CA ALA A 49 -6.68 5.56 9.79
C ALA A 49 -7.65 4.59 9.08
N GLU A 50 -8.63 5.11 8.34
CA GLU A 50 -9.58 4.31 7.55
C GLU A 50 -8.83 3.48 6.48
N ARG A 51 -7.88 4.10 5.77
CA ARG A 51 -7.05 3.40 4.77
C ARG A 51 -6.10 2.39 5.39
N TYR A 52 -5.53 2.70 6.56
CA TYR A 52 -4.71 1.75 7.32
C TYR A 52 -5.51 0.50 7.70
N GLN A 53 -6.72 0.67 8.28
CA GLN A 53 -7.60 -0.44 8.64
C GLN A 53 -8.00 -1.28 7.43
N PHE A 54 -8.33 -0.63 6.31
CA PHE A 54 -8.59 -1.31 5.04
C PHE A 54 -7.40 -2.20 4.63
N LEU A 55 -6.18 -1.67 4.65
CA LEU A 55 -4.99 -2.43 4.28
C LEU A 55 -4.65 -3.57 5.26
N CYS A 56 -4.96 -3.43 6.55
CA CYS A 56 -4.88 -4.55 7.50
C CYS A 56 -5.83 -5.70 7.11
N GLY A 57 -7.11 -5.38 6.85
CA GLY A 57 -8.09 -6.39 6.45
C GLY A 57 -7.78 -7.00 5.09
N PHE A 58 -7.33 -6.18 4.13
CA PHE A 58 -6.87 -6.63 2.82
C PHE A 58 -5.69 -7.61 2.94
N SER A 59 -4.69 -7.30 3.76
CA SER A 59 -3.54 -8.19 4.00
C SER A 59 -3.95 -9.51 4.63
N GLN A 60 -4.88 -9.47 5.60
CA GLN A 60 -5.42 -10.68 6.21
C GLN A 60 -6.16 -11.55 5.18
N ALA A 61 -6.97 -10.95 4.32
CA ALA A 61 -7.68 -11.68 3.27
C ALA A 61 -6.72 -12.38 2.28
N LEU A 62 -5.56 -11.77 1.98
CA LEU A 62 -4.54 -12.40 1.15
C LEU A 62 -3.88 -13.62 1.83
N ILE A 63 -3.66 -13.55 3.15
CA ILE A 63 -3.17 -14.69 3.95
C ILE A 63 -4.20 -15.81 4.01
N ASP A 64 -5.46 -15.47 4.25
CA ASP A 64 -6.56 -16.43 4.32
C ASP A 64 -6.75 -17.14 2.97
N ALA A 65 -6.56 -16.42 1.87
CA ALA A 65 -6.57 -16.94 0.50
C ALA A 65 -5.30 -17.72 0.10
N LYS A 66 -4.30 -17.84 0.99
CA LYS A 66 -3.00 -18.49 0.72
C LYS A 66 -2.23 -17.85 -0.44
N ILE A 67 -2.44 -16.55 -0.66
CA ILE A 67 -1.71 -15.77 -1.66
C ILE A 67 -0.37 -15.26 -1.09
N LEU A 68 -0.34 -14.99 0.21
CA LEU A 68 0.84 -14.57 0.97
C LEU A 68 1.19 -15.61 2.04
N ASP A 69 2.44 -15.61 2.46
CA ASP A 69 2.89 -16.30 3.67
C ASP A 69 3.07 -15.32 4.85
N ASP A 70 3.30 -15.88 6.04
CA ASP A 70 3.40 -15.10 7.27
C ASP A 70 4.61 -14.13 7.27
N ALA A 71 5.69 -14.48 6.55
CA ALA A 71 6.89 -13.65 6.47
C ALA A 71 6.69 -12.44 5.55
N ASP A 72 6.03 -12.65 4.41
CA ASP A 72 5.59 -11.59 3.50
C ASP A 72 4.60 -10.66 4.21
N TYR A 73 3.64 -11.22 4.94
CA TYR A 73 2.68 -10.44 5.73
C TYR A 73 3.37 -9.57 6.80
N ALA A 74 4.34 -10.12 7.54
CA ALA A 74 5.08 -9.36 8.54
C ALA A 74 5.80 -8.16 7.92
N SER A 75 6.47 -8.36 6.78
CA SER A 75 7.18 -7.32 6.05
C SER A 75 6.25 -6.24 5.50
N MET A 76 5.07 -6.64 5.00
CA MET A 76 4.03 -5.70 4.56
C MET A 76 3.49 -4.86 5.71
N ARG A 77 3.24 -5.50 6.86
CA ARG A 77 2.68 -4.85 8.05
C ARG A 77 3.62 -3.81 8.64
N GLU A 78 4.93 -4.09 8.65
CA GLU A 78 5.95 -3.15 9.11
C GLU A 78 5.91 -1.85 8.29
N LYS A 79 5.92 -1.96 6.96
CA LYS A 79 5.89 -0.79 6.07
C LYS A 79 4.58 -0.01 6.14
N LEU A 80 3.46 -0.72 6.29
CA LEU A 80 2.16 -0.09 6.50
C LEU A 80 2.13 0.71 7.81
N LEU A 81 2.67 0.14 8.89
CA LEU A 81 2.74 0.81 10.19
C LEU A 81 3.66 2.03 10.15
N GLU A 82 4.82 1.93 9.50
CA GLU A 82 5.75 3.04 9.31
C GLU A 82 5.07 4.20 8.56
N ALA A 83 4.42 3.90 7.44
CA ALA A 83 3.76 4.91 6.62
C ALA A 83 2.60 5.59 7.36
N TRP A 84 1.76 4.81 8.07
CA TRP A 84 0.67 5.36 8.87
C TRP A 84 1.20 6.24 10.01
N THR A 85 2.19 5.78 10.77
CA THR A 85 2.79 6.54 11.89
C THR A 85 3.39 7.86 11.40
N LYS A 86 4.13 7.82 10.28
CA LYS A 86 4.70 9.01 9.66
C LYS A 86 3.62 10.02 9.25
N THR A 87 2.52 9.56 8.67
CA THR A 87 1.40 10.43 8.28
C THR A 87 0.71 11.03 9.49
N VAL A 88 0.34 10.22 10.50
CA VAL A 88 -0.38 10.71 11.68
C VAL A 88 0.44 11.80 12.39
N ASN A 89 1.73 11.57 12.60
CA ASN A 89 2.62 12.57 13.20
C ASN A 89 2.71 13.87 12.37
N ARG A 90 2.75 13.75 11.03
CA ARG A 90 2.74 14.93 10.14
C ARG A 90 1.45 15.72 10.25
N VAL A 91 0.30 15.05 10.27
CA VAL A 91 -1.01 15.70 10.35
C VAL A 91 -1.20 16.39 11.71
N ASP A 92 -0.74 15.75 12.78
CA ASP A 92 -0.77 16.30 14.13
C ASP A 92 0.06 17.61 14.23
N GLN A 93 1.32 17.58 13.78
CA GLN A 93 2.19 18.76 13.74
C GLN A 93 1.65 19.92 12.88
N ALA A 94 0.97 19.60 11.76
CA ALA A 94 0.34 20.60 10.91
C ALA A 94 -0.86 21.29 11.60
N SER A 95 -1.55 20.56 12.47
CA SER A 95 -2.66 21.09 13.27
C SER A 95 -2.16 22.03 14.36
N GLU A 96 -1.02 21.72 15.00
CA GLU A 96 -0.38 22.57 16.01
C GLU A 96 0.23 23.86 15.42
N SER A 97 0.77 23.79 14.20
CA SER A 97 1.43 24.94 13.54
C SER A 97 0.46 25.98 12.96
N SER A 98 -0.85 25.72 13.02
CA SER A 98 -1.90 26.60 12.47
C SER A 98 -2.57 27.48 13.55
N ILE A 99 -2.00 27.54 14.76
CA ILE A 99 -2.43 28.34 15.92
C ILE A 99 -1.41 29.46 16.17
#